data_AF-A0A7X7RPA2-F1
#
_entry.id   AF-A0A7X7RPA2-F1
#
_cell.length_a   1.000
_cell.length_b   1.000
_cell.length_c   1.000
_cell.angle_alpha   90.00
_cell.angle_beta   90.00
_cell.angle_gamma   90.00
#
_symmetry.space_group_name_H-M   'P 1'
#
loop_
_entity.id
_entity.type
_entity.pdbx_description
1 polymer ?
#
loop_
_entity_poly.entity_id
_entity_poly.type
_entity_poly.pdbx_seq_one_letter_code
_entity_poly.pdbx_strand_id
1 'polypeptide(L)'
;LNAYIDASGGKKSPLWNYLAALDTDAANEDLSNGVRLACLCYPIFFDLLRQEERNSPNGRVNRQHVARQALHAVAQRLHIPKATLYTALALMDVPRRFADSPAKGRGHRFLFHPGFPEALAFQRILLTAEKADLSCLNEWQALYAQQAAQHAQRGAQSNEPAAPDGVEMPRDAEEERSSPRRRPRHRRPRRATGVRESGTAAAVTVAESPADRI
;
A
#
# COMPACT_ATOMS: atom_id res chain seq x y z
N LEU A 1 -2.47 11.13 18.47
CA LEU A 1 -1.10 11.66 18.55
C LEU A 1 -0.70 11.95 19.99
N ASN A 2 -1.25 12.98 20.66
CA ASN A 2 -0.86 13.38 22.02
C ASN A 2 -0.79 12.21 23.01
N ALA A 3 -1.88 11.44 23.17
CA ALA A 3 -1.88 10.26 24.04
C ALA A 3 -0.78 9.20 23.74
N TYR A 4 -0.30 9.11 22.50
CA TYR A 4 0.86 8.27 22.15
C TYR A 4 2.18 8.95 22.55
N ILE A 5 2.32 10.25 22.30
CA ILE A 5 3.49 11.04 22.74
C ILE A 5 3.63 10.94 24.26
N ASP A 6 2.54 11.16 25.01
CA ASP A 6 2.51 11.08 26.46
C ASP A 6 2.90 9.69 26.96
N ALA A 7 2.31 8.63 26.40
CA ALA A 7 2.61 7.23 26.75
C ALA A 7 4.02 6.77 26.36
N SER A 8 4.63 7.37 25.34
CA SER A 8 5.99 7.03 24.85
C SER A 8 7.10 7.92 25.44
N GLY A 9 6.82 8.63 26.54
CA GLY A 9 7.81 9.43 27.28
C GLY A 9 7.91 10.90 26.86
N GLY A 10 6.86 11.44 26.24
CA GLY A 10 6.71 12.86 25.92
C GLY A 10 7.84 13.37 25.01
N LYS A 11 8.76 14.15 25.58
CA LYS A 11 9.96 14.67 24.90
C LYS A 11 10.90 13.57 24.38
N LYS A 12 10.80 12.34 24.90
CA LYS A 12 11.59 11.17 24.47
C LYS A 12 10.85 10.24 23.50
N SER A 13 9.65 10.62 23.05
CA SER A 13 8.87 9.82 22.09
C SER A 13 9.68 9.51 20.84
N PRO A 14 9.66 8.26 20.32
CA PRO A 14 10.39 7.90 19.11
C PRO A 14 9.89 8.68 17.88
N LEU A 15 8.65 9.20 17.92
CA LEU A 15 8.09 10.07 16.88
C LEU A 15 9.01 11.24 16.51
N TRP A 16 9.69 11.85 17.49
CA TRP A 16 10.58 12.99 17.23
C TRP A 16 11.78 12.62 16.35
N ASN A 17 12.24 11.36 16.39
CA ASN A 17 13.33 10.89 15.52
C ASN A 17 12.88 10.80 14.06
N TYR A 18 11.64 10.34 13.81
CA TYR A 18 11.08 10.25 12.46
C TYR A 18 10.72 11.61 11.87
N LEU A 19 10.28 12.56 12.70
CA LEU A 19 10.05 13.93 12.28
C LEU A 19 11.37 14.66 12.00
N ALA A 20 12.37 14.52 12.87
CA ALA A 20 13.70 15.06 12.60
C ALA A 20 14.32 14.48 11.31
N ALA A 21 14.18 13.17 11.07
CA ALA A 21 14.65 12.53 9.85
C ALA A 21 13.92 13.04 8.59
N LEU A 22 12.60 13.27 8.69
CA LEU A 22 11.79 13.90 7.63
C LEU A 22 12.29 15.33 7.34
N ASP A 23 12.52 16.14 8.38
CA ASP A 23 13.00 17.52 8.25
C ASP A 23 14.41 17.61 7.65
N THR A 24 15.28 16.62 7.91
CA THR A 24 16.62 16.54 7.31
C THR A 24 16.65 15.97 5.88
N ASP A 25 15.56 15.42 5.35
CA ASP A 25 15.57 14.81 4.03
C ASP A 25 15.66 15.88 2.93
N ALA A 26 16.68 15.79 2.08
CA ALA A 26 16.93 16.80 1.04
C ALA A 26 15.79 16.95 0.01
N ALA A 27 14.91 15.95 -0.09
CA ALA A 27 13.73 15.97 -0.96
C ALA A 27 12.43 16.31 -0.21
N ASN A 28 12.49 16.74 1.07
CA ASN A 28 11.31 16.92 1.93
C ASN A 28 10.23 17.80 1.29
N GLU A 29 10.60 18.88 0.59
CA GLU A 29 9.65 19.79 -0.07
C GLU A 29 8.82 19.07 -1.16
N ASP A 30 9.46 18.23 -1.97
CA ASP A 30 8.85 17.45 -3.06
C ASP A 30 8.04 16.23 -2.57
N LEU A 31 8.14 15.85 -1.28
CA LEU A 31 7.40 14.70 -0.76
C LEU A 31 5.90 14.93 -0.82
N SER A 32 5.15 13.87 -1.14
CA SER A 32 3.71 13.92 -1.04
C SER A 32 3.26 13.98 0.42
N ASN A 33 2.09 14.58 0.65
CA ASN A 33 1.44 14.57 1.96
C ASN A 33 1.15 13.14 2.46
N GLY A 34 1.14 12.13 1.57
CA GLY A 34 1.01 10.72 1.93
C GLY A 34 2.26 10.19 2.64
N VAL A 35 3.45 10.58 2.18
CA VAL A 35 4.73 10.27 2.85
C VAL A 35 4.79 10.95 4.22
N ARG A 36 4.51 12.26 4.27
CA ARG A 36 4.50 13.03 5.54
C ARG A 36 3.54 12.43 6.58
N LEU A 37 2.33 12.03 6.16
CA LEU A 37 1.36 11.33 7.01
C LEU A 37 1.84 9.95 7.44
N ALA A 38 2.53 9.21 6.57
CA ALA A 38 3.11 7.92 6.91
C ALA A 38 4.18 8.08 8.00
N CYS A 39 5.12 9.03 7.86
CA CYS A 39 6.14 9.34 8.86
C CYS A 39 5.52 9.70 10.23
N LEU A 40 4.49 10.55 10.24
CA LEU A 40 3.75 10.94 11.45
C LEU A 40 3.09 9.75 12.18
N CYS A 41 2.62 8.74 11.44
CA CYS A 41 1.85 7.62 11.99
C CYS A 41 2.66 6.33 12.14
N TYR A 42 3.85 6.22 11.54
CA TYR A 42 4.67 5.00 11.54
C TYR A 42 5.05 4.48 12.92
N PRO A 43 5.46 5.32 13.91
CA PRO A 43 5.78 4.82 15.26
C PRO A 43 4.59 4.12 15.93
N ILE A 44 3.40 4.73 15.78
CA ILE A 44 2.13 4.21 16.30
C ILE A 44 1.80 2.88 15.62
N PHE A 45 1.93 2.81 14.29
CA PHE A 45 1.74 1.58 13.53
C PHE A 45 2.69 0.46 13.99
N PHE A 46 3.97 0.79 14.20
CA PHE A 46 5.00 -0.18 14.56
C PHE A 46 4.84 -0.73 15.99
N ASP A 47 4.44 0.12 16.94
CA ASP A 47 4.16 -0.33 18.31
C ASP A 47 2.87 -1.16 18.38
N LEU A 48 1.79 -0.77 17.68
CA LEU A 48 0.58 -1.59 17.56
C LEU A 48 0.85 -2.94 16.88
N LEU A 49 1.70 -2.94 15.85
CA LEU A 49 2.13 -4.16 15.16
C LEU A 49 2.86 -5.11 16.11
N ARG A 50 3.83 -4.60 16.89
CA ARG A 50 4.56 -5.38 17.89
C ARG A 50 3.66 -5.92 18.99
N GLN A 51 2.62 -5.19 19.39
CA GLN A 51 1.62 -5.67 20.35
C GLN A 51 0.82 -6.84 19.74
N GLU A 52 0.34 -6.69 18.51
CA GLU A 52 -0.45 -7.70 17.82
C GLU A 52 0.36 -8.97 17.51
N GLU A 53 1.65 -8.83 17.16
CA GLU A 53 2.60 -9.93 16.96
C GLU A 53 2.87 -10.71 18.27
N ARG A 54 2.91 -10.03 19.43
CA ARG A 54 2.99 -10.69 20.75
C ARG A 54 1.70 -11.42 21.13
N ASN A 55 0.54 -10.84 20.78
CA ASN A 55 -0.77 -11.42 21.06
C ASN A 55 -1.09 -12.63 20.15
N SER A 56 -0.42 -12.75 19.00
CA SER A 56 -0.65 -13.78 17.98
C SER A 56 0.59 -14.66 17.72
N PRO A 57 1.13 -15.40 18.70
CA PRO A 57 2.42 -16.10 18.57
C PRO A 57 2.48 -17.13 17.44
N ASN A 58 1.34 -17.74 17.08
CA ASN A 58 1.21 -18.69 15.96
C ASN A 58 0.39 -18.13 14.79
N GLY A 59 -0.02 -16.87 14.84
CA GLY A 59 -0.96 -16.24 13.91
C GLY A 59 -0.27 -15.34 12.88
N ARG A 60 -0.84 -15.24 11.68
CA ARG A 60 -0.41 -14.21 10.71
C ARG A 60 -1.10 -12.89 11.03
N VAL A 61 -0.34 -11.94 11.59
CA VAL A 61 -0.83 -10.59 11.89
C VAL A 61 -1.24 -9.86 10.61
N ASN A 62 -2.47 -9.31 10.61
CA ASN A 62 -2.98 -8.52 9.50
C ASN A 62 -2.44 -7.09 9.55
N ARG A 63 -1.24 -6.87 9.00
CA ARG A 63 -0.58 -5.55 8.92
C ARG A 63 -1.48 -4.45 8.33
N GLN A 64 -2.35 -4.78 7.37
CA GLN A 64 -3.30 -3.81 6.78
C GLN A 64 -4.45 -3.44 7.71
N HIS A 65 -4.78 -4.28 8.69
CA HIS A 65 -5.70 -3.91 9.77
C HIS A 65 -5.02 -2.94 10.74
N VAL A 66 -3.81 -3.28 11.20
CA VAL A 66 -2.99 -2.43 12.10
C VAL A 66 -2.71 -1.06 11.49
N ALA A 67 -2.31 -1.01 10.21
CA ALA A 67 -2.09 0.25 9.48
C ALA A 67 -3.35 1.12 9.41
N ARG A 68 -4.53 0.52 9.18
CA ARG A 68 -5.81 1.23 9.23
C ARG A 68 -6.09 1.78 10.62
N GLN A 69 -5.89 0.97 11.67
CA GLN A 69 -6.12 1.38 13.06
C GLN A 69 -5.23 2.57 13.46
N ALA A 70 -3.94 2.54 13.12
CA ALA A 70 -3.00 3.63 13.37
C ALA A 70 -3.41 4.93 12.65
N LEU A 71 -3.81 4.85 11.39
CA LEU A 71 -4.20 6.01 10.58
C LEU A 71 -5.61 6.54 10.90
N HIS A 72 -6.54 5.69 11.35
CA HIS A 72 -7.97 6.01 11.50
C HIS A 72 -8.23 7.24 12.37
N ALA A 73 -7.61 7.30 13.56
CA ALA A 73 -7.80 8.39 14.51
C ALA A 73 -7.30 9.75 13.98
N VAL A 74 -6.29 9.74 13.09
CA VAL A 74 -5.72 10.94 12.47
C VAL A 74 -6.57 11.34 11.25
N ALA A 75 -6.95 10.37 10.42
CA ALA A 75 -7.77 10.57 9.23
C ALA A 75 -9.15 11.16 9.53
N GLN A 76 -9.83 10.69 10.58
CA GLN A 76 -11.14 11.20 10.99
C GLN A 76 -11.08 12.63 11.53
N ARG A 77 -10.06 12.96 12.35
CA ARG A 77 -9.96 14.25 13.04
C ARG A 77 -9.44 15.39 12.16
N LEU A 78 -8.59 15.07 11.17
CA LEU A 78 -7.97 16.06 10.28
C LEU A 78 -8.59 16.08 8.88
N HIS A 79 -9.71 15.37 8.67
CA HIS A 79 -10.43 15.28 7.39
C HIS A 79 -9.51 14.98 6.19
N ILE A 80 -8.58 14.04 6.37
CA ILE A 80 -7.50 13.78 5.41
C ILE A 80 -8.06 13.30 4.07
N PRO A 81 -7.61 13.85 2.92
CA PRO A 81 -8.03 13.39 1.60
C PRO A 81 -7.78 11.90 1.39
N LYS A 82 -8.75 11.22 0.75
CA LYS A 82 -8.73 9.77 0.55
C LYS A 82 -7.48 9.26 -0.18
N ALA A 83 -6.96 10.06 -1.12
CA ALA A 83 -5.72 9.75 -1.84
C ALA A 83 -4.51 9.70 -0.88
N THR A 84 -4.30 10.77 -0.10
CA THR A 84 -3.27 10.88 0.94
C THR A 84 -3.32 9.71 1.94
N LEU A 85 -4.53 9.33 2.37
CA LEU A 85 -4.74 8.20 3.28
C LEU A 85 -4.33 6.86 2.66
N TYR A 86 -4.67 6.62 1.38
CA TYR A 86 -4.29 5.38 0.69
C TYR A 86 -2.79 5.31 0.37
N THR A 87 -2.15 6.43 0.01
CA THR A 87 -0.69 6.50 -0.10
C THR A 87 -0.05 6.13 1.23
N ALA A 88 -0.42 6.79 2.34
CA ALA A 88 0.13 6.49 3.65
C ALA A 88 -0.07 5.02 4.06
N LEU A 89 -1.26 4.45 3.78
CA LEU A 89 -1.57 3.05 4.06
C LEU A 89 -0.74 2.07 3.22
N ALA A 90 -0.45 2.40 1.95
CA ALA A 90 0.43 1.61 1.11
C ALA A 90 1.89 1.66 1.61
N LEU A 91 2.33 2.81 2.09
CA LEU A 91 3.67 3.02 2.66
C LEU A 91 3.93 2.18 3.93
N MET A 92 2.91 1.86 4.75
CA MET A 92 3.10 1.02 5.95
C MET A 92 3.58 -0.43 5.68
N ASP A 93 3.44 -0.95 4.45
CA ASP A 93 3.97 -2.28 4.03
C ASP A 93 5.30 -2.17 3.25
N VAL A 94 5.86 -0.97 3.09
CA VAL A 94 7.08 -0.73 2.29
C VAL A 94 8.36 -1.34 2.88
N PRO A 95 8.64 -1.27 4.19
CA PRO A 95 9.87 -1.86 4.74
C PRO A 95 10.02 -3.35 4.43
N ARG A 96 8.91 -4.09 4.38
CA ARG A 96 8.87 -5.51 4.02
C ARG A 96 9.18 -5.76 2.54
N ARG A 97 9.01 -4.77 1.67
CA ARG A 97 9.28 -4.87 0.22
C ARG A 97 10.74 -4.57 -0.09
N PHE A 98 11.36 -3.65 0.64
CA PHE A 98 12.81 -3.40 0.59
C PHE A 98 13.65 -4.50 1.25
N ALA A 99 13.04 -5.37 2.06
CA ALA A 99 13.69 -6.57 2.61
C ALA A 99 13.83 -7.74 1.59
N ASP A 100 13.01 -7.77 0.53
CA ASP A 100 13.23 -8.68 -0.62
C ASP A 100 14.38 -8.08 -1.48
N SER A 101 15.27 -8.90 -2.05
CA SER A 101 16.35 -8.41 -2.94
C SER A 101 15.79 -7.77 -4.23
N PRO A 102 16.34 -6.62 -4.69
CA PRO A 102 15.88 -5.95 -5.91
C PRO A 102 16.09 -6.77 -7.19
N ALA A 103 17.10 -7.63 -7.21
CA ALA A 103 17.59 -8.27 -8.42
C ALA A 103 16.65 -9.32 -9.03
N LYS A 104 15.67 -9.86 -8.28
CA LYS A 104 14.86 -11.02 -8.73
C LYS A 104 13.37 -10.94 -8.34
N GLY A 105 12.52 -11.47 -9.22
CA GLY A 105 11.13 -11.83 -8.88
C GLY A 105 10.24 -10.63 -8.52
N ARG A 106 9.81 -10.57 -7.25
CA ARG A 106 8.87 -9.54 -6.75
C ARG A 106 9.53 -8.18 -6.58
N GLY A 107 10.78 -8.14 -6.13
CA GLY A 107 11.52 -6.89 -5.90
C GLY A 107 11.69 -6.12 -7.20
N HIS A 108 12.13 -6.81 -8.27
CA HIS A 108 12.26 -6.20 -9.59
C HIS A 108 10.95 -5.60 -10.14
N ARG A 109 9.79 -6.22 -9.86
CA ARG A 109 8.47 -5.66 -10.24
C ARG A 109 8.09 -4.41 -9.44
N PHE A 110 8.66 -4.22 -8.25
CA PHE A 110 8.37 -3.08 -7.39
C PHE A 110 9.04 -1.79 -7.91
N LEU A 111 10.19 -1.88 -8.57
CA LEU A 111 10.88 -0.75 -9.23
C LEU A 111 9.96 0.01 -10.20
N PHE A 112 9.12 -0.73 -10.94
CA PHE A 112 8.19 -0.18 -11.94
C PHE A 112 6.84 0.27 -11.36
N HIS A 113 6.66 0.23 -10.03
CA HIS A 113 5.41 0.66 -9.41
C HIS A 113 5.34 2.20 -9.35
N PRO A 114 4.21 2.86 -9.69
CA PRO A 114 4.13 4.32 -9.71
C PRO A 114 4.41 4.97 -8.35
N GLY A 115 4.08 4.29 -7.24
CA GLY A 115 4.43 4.72 -5.88
C GLY A 115 5.84 4.33 -5.40
N PHE A 116 6.72 3.83 -6.28
CA PHE A 116 8.09 3.46 -5.90
C PHE A 116 8.94 4.66 -5.41
N PRO A 117 8.89 5.86 -6.03
CA PRO A 117 9.67 7.01 -5.55
C PRO A 117 9.27 7.44 -4.13
N GLU A 118 7.96 7.49 -3.85
CA GLU A 118 7.43 7.75 -2.51
C GLU A 118 7.88 6.68 -1.50
N ALA A 119 7.88 5.41 -1.91
CA ALA A 119 8.34 4.30 -1.08
C ALA A 119 9.84 4.37 -0.77
N LEU A 120 10.67 4.74 -1.75
CA LEU A 120 12.12 4.91 -1.57
C LEU A 120 12.42 6.07 -0.62
N ALA A 121 11.77 7.22 -0.82
CA ALA A 121 11.92 8.37 0.07
C ALA A 121 11.45 8.04 1.50
N PHE A 122 10.29 7.39 1.65
CA PHE A 122 9.80 6.94 2.94
C PHE A 122 10.80 5.99 3.63
N GLN A 123 11.31 4.98 2.91
CA GLN A 123 12.29 4.04 3.46
C GLN A 123 13.60 4.73 3.86
N ARG A 124 14.05 5.75 3.12
CA ARG A 124 15.21 6.58 3.48
C ARG A 124 15.00 7.26 4.83
N ILE A 125 13.86 7.91 5.02
CA ILE A 125 13.50 8.60 6.27
C ILE A 125 13.45 7.62 7.44
N LEU A 126 12.86 6.43 7.26
CA LEU A 126 12.82 5.40 8.30
C LEU A 126 14.23 4.94 8.72
N LEU A 127 15.08 4.58 7.76
CA LEU A 127 16.44 4.11 8.05
C LEU A 127 17.30 5.22 8.69
N THR A 128 17.13 6.48 8.26
CA THR A 128 17.79 7.64 8.90
C THR A 128 17.33 7.84 10.34
N ALA A 129 16.02 7.72 10.63
CA ALA A 129 15.46 7.84 11.97
C ALA A 129 15.93 6.70 12.91
N GLU A 130 16.04 5.48 12.38
CA GLU A 130 16.50 4.29 13.09
C GLU A 130 18.05 4.21 13.16
N LYS A 131 18.77 5.06 12.43
CA LYS A 131 20.24 5.02 12.24
C LYS A 131 20.74 3.67 11.71
N ALA A 132 19.93 3.06 10.83
CA ALA A 132 20.19 1.79 10.20
C ALA A 132 21.03 1.95 8.91
N ASP A 133 21.54 0.82 8.39
CA ASP A 133 22.34 0.81 7.17
C ASP A 133 21.52 1.19 5.93
N LEU A 134 22.09 2.07 5.11
CA LEU A 134 21.52 2.57 3.85
C LEU A 134 22.05 1.80 2.62
N SER A 135 23.01 0.89 2.76
CA SER A 135 23.65 0.15 1.66
C SER A 135 22.64 -0.47 0.67
N CYS A 136 21.71 -1.28 1.17
CA CYS A 136 20.65 -1.90 0.38
C CYS A 136 19.77 -0.84 -0.32
N LEU A 137 19.40 0.25 0.38
CA LEU A 137 18.59 1.32 -0.21
C LEU A 137 19.34 2.03 -1.36
N ASN A 138 20.65 2.19 -1.24
CA ASN A 138 21.48 2.78 -2.29
C ASN A 138 21.53 1.88 -3.55
N GLU A 139 21.53 0.55 -3.42
CA GLU A 139 21.37 -0.38 -4.55
C GLU A 139 20.01 -0.18 -5.25
N TRP A 140 18.93 -0.11 -4.47
CA TRP A 140 17.59 0.17 -4.98
C TRP A 140 17.52 1.52 -5.71
N GLN A 141 18.16 2.56 -5.18
CA GLN A 141 18.24 3.89 -5.79
C GLN A 141 19.06 3.89 -7.08
N ALA A 142 20.19 3.19 -7.12
CA ALA A 142 21.03 3.07 -8.32
C ALA A 142 20.29 2.35 -9.46
N LEU A 143 19.59 1.26 -9.16
CA LEU A 143 18.78 0.53 -10.14
C LEU A 143 17.62 1.39 -10.69
N TYR A 144 16.96 2.15 -9.82
CA TYR A 144 15.90 3.08 -10.24
C TYR A 144 16.43 4.20 -11.12
N ALA A 145 17.57 4.82 -10.77
CA ALA A 145 18.22 5.85 -11.58
C ALA A 145 18.65 5.31 -12.96
N GLN A 146 19.19 4.09 -13.01
CA GLN A 146 19.54 3.42 -14.27
C GLN A 146 18.31 3.21 -15.17
N GLN A 147 17.18 2.78 -14.60
CA GLN A 147 15.93 2.60 -15.35
C GLN A 147 15.34 3.93 -15.82
N ALA A 148 15.33 4.96 -14.97
CA ALA A 148 14.87 6.29 -15.34
C ALA A 148 15.67 6.86 -16.52
N ALA A 149 17.00 6.69 -16.52
CA ALA A 149 17.87 7.09 -17.62
C ALA A 149 17.56 6.32 -18.93
N GLN A 150 17.35 5.00 -18.86
CA GLN A 150 16.97 4.19 -20.03
C GLN A 150 15.62 4.60 -20.62
N HIS A 151 14.64 4.93 -19.77
CA HIS A 151 13.33 5.43 -20.22
C HIS A 151 13.43 6.81 -20.86
N ALA A 152 14.22 7.73 -20.30
CA ALA A 152 14.48 9.04 -20.89
C ALA A 152 15.15 8.94 -22.28
N GLN A 153 16.14 8.07 -22.43
CA GLN A 153 16.82 7.84 -23.71
C GLN A 153 15.87 7.29 -24.79
N ARG A 154 14.98 6.35 -24.44
CA ARG A 154 13.98 5.82 -25.39
C ARG A 154 12.94 6.87 -25.79
N GLY A 155 12.49 7.69 -24.84
CA GLY A 155 11.53 8.77 -25.11
C GLY A 155 12.11 9.86 -26.03
N ALA A 156 13.40 10.16 -25.90
CA ALA A 156 14.10 11.10 -26.79
C ALA A 156 14.19 10.59 -28.24
N GLN A 157 14.48 9.30 -28.44
CA GLN A 157 14.56 8.68 -29.78
C GLN A 157 13.20 8.62 -30.50
N SER A 158 12.08 8.57 -29.77
CA SER A 158 10.73 8.61 -30.37
C SER A 158 10.21 10.02 -30.69
N ASN A 159 10.94 11.08 -30.30
CA ASN A 159 10.58 12.48 -30.53
C ASN A 159 11.48 13.17 -31.57
N GLU A 160 12.22 12.39 -32.37
CA GLU A 160 12.85 12.93 -33.58
C GLU A 160 11.73 13.41 -34.53
N PRO A 161 11.71 14.68 -34.96
CA PRO A 161 10.59 15.21 -35.72
C PRO A 161 10.49 14.49 -37.06
N ALA A 162 9.31 13.93 -37.35
CA ALA A 162 9.01 13.37 -38.64
C ALA A 162 9.33 14.41 -39.73
N ALA A 163 10.06 13.97 -40.76
CA ALA A 163 10.42 14.79 -41.91
C ALA A 163 9.16 15.45 -42.52
N PRO A 164 9.26 16.67 -43.09
CA PRO A 164 8.10 17.44 -43.52
C PRO A 164 7.27 16.68 -44.57
N ASP A 165 5.95 16.80 -44.44
CA ASP A 165 4.96 16.16 -45.32
C ASP A 165 5.28 16.36 -46.80
N GLY A 166 5.34 15.24 -47.53
CA GLY A 166 5.61 15.22 -48.96
C GLY A 166 5.11 13.94 -49.60
N VAL A 167 4.12 14.09 -50.49
CA VAL A 167 3.50 13.06 -51.35
C VAL A 167 2.44 12.18 -50.67
N GLU A 168 1.18 12.59 -50.85
CA GLU A 168 0.02 11.70 -50.78
C GLU A 168 0.19 10.51 -51.74
N MET A 169 -0.01 9.30 -51.24
CA MET A 169 -0.26 8.11 -52.06
C MET A 169 -1.55 7.46 -51.57
N PRO A 170 -2.64 7.47 -52.36
CA PRO A 170 -3.89 6.81 -51.96
C PRO A 170 -3.64 5.30 -51.94
N ARG A 171 -3.71 4.71 -50.75
CA ARG A 171 -3.50 3.27 -50.56
C ARG A 171 -4.82 2.61 -50.20
N ASP A 172 -5.51 2.14 -51.22
CA ASP A 172 -6.78 1.44 -51.10
C ASP A 172 -6.67 0.18 -50.23
N ALA A 173 -7.79 -0.08 -49.55
CA ALA A 173 -8.36 -1.37 -49.19
C ALA A 173 -7.49 -2.46 -48.51
N GLU A 174 -7.85 -2.69 -47.24
CA GLU A 174 -7.93 -3.99 -46.54
C GLU A 174 -6.66 -4.80 -46.25
N GLU A 175 -6.44 -5.08 -44.95
CA GLU A 175 -6.82 -6.40 -44.42
C GLU A 175 -7.05 -6.34 -42.89
N GLU A 176 -8.28 -6.62 -42.44
CA GLU A 176 -8.69 -6.48 -41.04
C GLU A 176 -8.14 -7.64 -40.18
N ARG A 177 -6.88 -7.52 -39.73
CA ARG A 177 -6.19 -8.58 -38.97
C ARG A 177 -6.66 -8.71 -37.51
N SER A 178 -7.85 -9.31 -37.39
CA SER A 178 -8.16 -10.37 -36.43
C SER A 178 -7.76 -10.08 -34.96
N SER A 179 -8.53 -9.22 -34.30
CA SER A 179 -8.46 -9.06 -32.84
C SER A 179 -8.55 -10.42 -32.11
N PRO A 180 -7.59 -10.78 -31.23
CA PRO A 180 -7.62 -12.06 -30.52
C PRO A 180 -8.84 -12.13 -29.58
N ARG A 181 -9.77 -13.02 -29.90
CA ARG A 181 -11.04 -13.23 -29.18
C ARG A 181 -10.83 -13.35 -27.68
N ARG A 182 -11.40 -12.42 -26.90
CA ARG A 182 -11.52 -12.53 -25.44
C ARG A 182 -12.20 -13.85 -25.08
N ARG A 183 -11.46 -14.77 -24.45
CA ARG A 183 -12.03 -16.03 -23.92
C ARG A 183 -13.14 -15.70 -22.89
N PRO A 184 -14.38 -16.21 -23.06
CA PRO A 184 -15.42 -16.03 -22.05
C PRO A 184 -15.00 -16.68 -20.74
N ARG A 185 -14.99 -15.92 -19.64
CA ARG A 185 -14.89 -16.51 -18.30
C ARG A 185 -16.18 -17.28 -18.01
N HIS A 186 -16.13 -18.61 -18.04
CA HIS A 186 -17.20 -19.44 -17.50
C HIS A 186 -17.48 -19.06 -16.04
N ARG A 187 -18.56 -18.30 -15.81
CA ARG A 187 -19.18 -18.22 -14.48
C ARG A 187 -19.72 -19.60 -14.16
N ARG A 188 -19.12 -20.30 -13.18
CA ARG A 188 -19.76 -21.47 -12.58
C ARG A 188 -21.11 -21.05 -12.01
N PRO A 189 -22.23 -21.70 -12.36
CA PRO A 189 -23.52 -21.40 -11.75
C PRO A 189 -23.47 -21.76 -10.27
N ARG A 190 -23.93 -20.83 -9.44
CA ARG A 190 -24.09 -21.01 -7.99
C ARG A 190 -25.25 -21.99 -7.79
N ARG A 191 -24.97 -23.26 -7.50
CA ARG A 191 -26.00 -24.27 -7.26
C ARG A 191 -26.75 -23.92 -5.98
N ALA A 192 -27.93 -23.34 -6.14
CA ALA A 192 -28.90 -23.25 -5.06
C ALA A 192 -29.53 -24.63 -4.89
N THR A 193 -29.38 -25.22 -3.71
CA THR A 193 -30.16 -26.37 -3.24
C THR A 193 -30.83 -25.96 -1.94
N GLY A 194 -32.12 -25.64 -2.05
CA GLY A 194 -33.06 -25.57 -0.93
C GLY A 194 -34.25 -26.48 -1.22
N VAL A 195 -35.23 -26.53 -0.30
CA VAL A 195 -36.37 -27.49 -0.23
C VAL A 195 -35.89 -28.85 0.34
N ARG A 196 -36.13 -29.15 1.64
CA ARG A 196 -37.37 -29.71 2.29
C ARG A 196 -37.68 -31.13 1.76
N GLU A 197 -38.09 -32.15 2.52
CA GLU A 197 -38.50 -32.40 3.93
C GLU A 197 -38.48 -33.96 4.15
N SER A 198 -38.75 -34.64 5.28
CA SER A 198 -39.27 -34.31 6.62
C SER A 198 -38.92 -35.43 7.66
N GLY A 199 -39.15 -35.19 8.96
CA GLY A 199 -39.24 -36.22 10.03
C GLY A 199 -37.92 -36.62 10.74
N THR A 200 -37.86 -36.87 12.06
CA THR A 200 -38.90 -36.87 13.11
C THR A 200 -38.32 -36.55 14.51
N ALA A 201 -39.17 -35.96 15.37
CA ALA A 201 -39.22 -36.06 16.84
C ALA A 201 -37.94 -35.83 17.70
N ALA A 202 -37.90 -34.67 18.37
CA ALA A 202 -37.66 -34.59 19.82
C ALA A 202 -38.33 -33.32 20.37
N ALA A 203 -39.21 -33.46 21.35
CA ALA A 203 -39.93 -32.34 21.97
C ALA A 203 -39.22 -31.88 23.26
N VAL A 204 -39.04 -30.57 23.44
CA VAL A 204 -38.91 -29.94 24.76
C VAL A 204 -39.74 -28.66 24.74
N THR A 205 -40.62 -28.52 25.71
CA THR A 205 -41.60 -27.43 25.85
C THR A 205 -40.95 -26.14 26.34
N VAL A 206 -41.22 -25.02 25.67
CA VAL A 206 -41.04 -23.67 26.23
C VAL A 206 -42.35 -23.29 26.92
N ALA A 207 -42.27 -22.96 28.21
CA ALA A 207 -43.36 -22.33 28.95
C ALA A 207 -43.06 -20.84 29.09
N GLU A 208 -43.78 -20.00 28.35
CA GLU A 208 -43.96 -18.59 28.73
C GLU A 208 -45.11 -18.48 29.74
N SER A 209 -44.93 -17.68 30.78
CA SER A 209 -46.03 -17.00 31.46
C SER A 209 -45.55 -15.72 32.14
N PRO A 210 -46.44 -14.73 32.34
CA PRO A 210 -46.06 -13.33 32.29
C PRO A 210 -45.84 -12.70 33.66
N ALA A 211 -45.53 -11.39 33.62
CA ALA A 211 -45.30 -10.52 34.75
C ALA A 211 -46.38 -10.55 35.83
N ASP A 212 -45.97 -10.25 37.07
CA ASP A 212 -46.80 -9.41 37.94
C ASP A 212 -45.96 -8.48 38.85
N ARG A 213 -46.65 -7.46 39.40
CA ARG A 213 -46.09 -6.31 40.13
C ARG A 213 -45.98 -6.60 41.63
N ILE A 214 -45.03 -5.93 42.29
CA ILE A 214 -45.28 -5.09 43.49
C ILE A 214 -44.43 -3.81 43.34
#